data_AF-A0A537B6D3-F1
#
_entry.id   AF-A0A537B6D3-F1
#
_cell.length_a   1.000
_cell.length_b   1.000
_cell.length_c   1.000
_cell.angle_alpha   90.00
_cell.angle_beta   90.00
_cell.angle_gamma   90.00
#
_symmetry.space_group_name_H-M   'P 1'
#
loop_
_entity.id
_entity.type
_entity.pdbx_description
1 polymer ?
#
loop_
_entity_poly.entity_id
_entity_poly.type
_entity_poly.pdbx_seq_one_letter_code
_entity_poly.pdbx_strand_id
1 'polypeptide(L)'
;MAILASGCVRVPDLRAPDSFFTENPAKKVAVFSSGRVDWPRMAGKEALLGLAESKQALETITPAICSALKAKGYDVVLCEPAGIAYYNPSYKENWVVEREGGGREWQLKDKEPAYLYPALQKDPQLSQALRNIHEKMELDLSKRQWARFVPEKDDLQVVMKATGADTICLSRIHGGKFSTARKAGALATTVALAMVGVSGPLVSDWTELSLSCASLVTGEVLWQYARTVSVDPVVPGDALVPPALEYFPDKDKPLDAKYKKEKRKTNEQDIAKQR
;
A
#
# COMPACT_ATOMS: atom_id res chain seq x y z
N MET A 1 26.57 -31.15 -17.14
CA MET A 1 25.97 -29.87 -17.58
C MET A 1 24.48 -29.93 -17.26
N ALA A 2 24.03 -29.26 -16.20
CA ALA A 2 22.61 -29.18 -15.86
C ALA A 2 22.07 -27.84 -16.34
N ILE A 3 21.11 -27.92 -17.26
CA ILE A 3 20.42 -26.79 -17.88
C ILE A 3 19.66 -26.04 -16.80
N LEU A 4 19.88 -24.72 -16.78
CA LEU A 4 19.21 -23.71 -15.97
C LEU A 4 17.68 -23.88 -16.06
N ALA A 5 17.07 -24.47 -15.02
CA ALA A 5 15.68 -24.19 -14.70
C ALA A 5 15.63 -22.79 -14.06
N SER A 6 15.78 -21.75 -14.88
CA SER A 6 15.43 -20.38 -14.49
C SER A 6 13.91 -20.34 -14.35
N GLY A 7 13.44 -20.78 -13.18
CA GLY A 7 12.04 -20.81 -12.83
C GLY A 7 11.44 -19.43 -13.03
N CYS A 8 10.25 -19.40 -13.62
CA CYS A 8 9.39 -18.22 -13.63
C CYS A 8 9.19 -17.78 -12.18
N VAL A 9 9.96 -16.80 -11.71
CA VAL A 9 9.73 -16.19 -10.40
C VAL A 9 8.44 -15.39 -10.55
N ARG A 10 7.36 -15.95 -10.00
CA ARG A 10 6.08 -15.25 -9.89
C ARG A 10 6.27 -14.11 -8.90
N VAL A 11 6.69 -12.94 -9.41
CA VAL A 11 6.66 -11.71 -8.63
C VAL A 11 5.20 -11.38 -8.38
N PRO A 12 4.75 -11.30 -7.12
CA PRO A 12 3.40 -10.86 -6.81
C PRO A 12 3.22 -9.44 -7.37
N ASP A 13 2.26 -9.28 -8.28
CA ASP A 13 1.63 -8.02 -8.65
C ASP A 13 2.56 -6.82 -8.99
N LEU A 14 3.71 -7.09 -9.63
CA LEU A 14 4.57 -6.04 -10.19
C LEU A 14 4.01 -5.51 -11.51
N ARG A 15 3.93 -4.19 -11.65
CA ARG A 15 3.55 -3.50 -12.90
C ARG A 15 4.52 -2.37 -13.20
N ALA A 16 5.00 -2.33 -14.43
CA ALA A 16 5.80 -1.24 -14.99
C ALA A 16 5.50 -1.08 -16.50
N PRO A 17 5.61 0.12 -17.07
CA PRO A 17 5.48 0.36 -18.50
C PRO A 17 6.75 -0.10 -19.24
N ASP A 18 6.65 -0.31 -20.55
CA ASP A 18 7.77 -0.80 -21.38
C ASP A 18 8.99 0.12 -21.30
N SER A 19 8.79 1.44 -21.17
CA SER A 19 9.84 2.44 -21.01
C SER A 19 10.72 2.17 -19.78
N PHE A 20 10.14 1.69 -18.67
CA PHE A 20 10.85 1.42 -17.42
C PHE A 20 11.84 0.24 -17.52
N PHE A 21 11.64 -0.64 -18.51
CA PHE A 21 12.53 -1.77 -18.82
C PHE A 21 13.65 -1.40 -19.80
N THR A 22 13.52 -0.28 -20.50
CA THR A 22 14.57 0.25 -21.39
C THR A 22 15.44 1.29 -20.68
N GLU A 23 14.82 2.15 -19.88
CA GLU A 23 15.48 3.18 -19.08
C GLU A 23 14.73 3.41 -17.77
N ASN A 24 15.41 3.94 -16.77
CA ASN A 24 14.77 4.33 -15.51
C ASN A 24 14.60 5.86 -15.46
N PRO A 25 13.39 6.37 -15.73
CA PRO A 25 13.09 7.79 -15.81
C PRO A 25 13.03 8.47 -14.44
N ALA A 26 12.97 7.73 -13.34
CA ALA A 26 12.90 8.31 -12.00
C ALA A 26 14.27 8.83 -11.54
N LYS A 27 14.36 10.11 -11.13
CA LYS A 27 15.61 10.70 -10.60
C LYS A 27 15.38 11.35 -9.24
N LYS A 28 14.45 12.31 -9.17
CA LYS A 28 14.06 13.05 -7.97
C LYS A 28 12.71 12.55 -7.46
N VAL A 29 12.74 11.90 -6.31
CA VAL A 29 11.59 11.18 -5.77
C VAL A 29 11.02 11.91 -4.56
N ALA A 30 9.73 12.19 -4.58
CA ALA A 30 8.95 12.53 -3.40
C ALA A 30 8.24 11.27 -2.88
N VAL A 31 8.40 10.96 -1.59
CA VAL A 31 7.76 9.80 -0.96
C VAL A 31 6.66 10.28 -0.04
N PHE A 32 5.45 9.79 -0.27
CA PHE A 32 4.29 10.05 0.57
C PHE A 32 3.65 8.75 1.00
N SER A 33 3.42 8.60 2.30
CA SER A 33 2.81 7.39 2.85
C SER A 33 1.47 7.67 3.51
N SER A 34 0.51 6.77 3.33
CA SER A 34 -0.73 6.76 4.07
C SER A 34 -0.93 5.44 4.81
N GLY A 35 -1.64 5.50 5.93
CA GLY A 35 -1.78 4.36 6.84
C GLY A 35 -3.18 4.24 7.43
N ARG A 36 -3.70 3.02 7.46
CA ARG A 36 -4.91 2.63 8.18
C ARG A 36 -4.71 1.28 8.85
N VAL A 37 -4.89 1.23 10.17
CA VAL A 37 -4.99 0.00 10.94
C VAL A 37 -6.41 -0.12 11.46
N ASP A 38 -7.08 -1.18 11.02
CA ASP A 38 -8.47 -1.47 11.37
C ASP A 38 -8.51 -2.40 12.60
N TRP A 39 -9.32 -2.03 13.57
CA TRP A 39 -9.76 -2.86 14.69
C TRP A 39 -11.15 -3.42 14.36
N PRO A 40 -11.26 -4.70 13.96
CA PRO A 40 -12.56 -5.23 13.58
C PRO A 40 -13.51 -5.20 14.79
N ARG A 41 -14.79 -4.88 14.59
CA ARG A 41 -15.81 -4.96 15.67
C ARG A 41 -16.69 -6.20 15.52
N MET A 42 -17.52 -6.48 16.52
CA MET A 42 -18.47 -7.61 16.50
C MET A 42 -19.71 -7.29 15.67
N ALA A 43 -20.46 -8.34 15.32
CA ALA A 43 -21.61 -8.36 14.41
C ALA A 43 -22.38 -7.03 14.23
N GLY A 44 -22.56 -6.65 12.97
CA GLY A 44 -23.33 -5.47 12.57
C GLY A 44 -22.59 -4.13 12.70
N LYS A 45 -21.38 -4.12 13.29
CA LYS A 45 -20.54 -2.93 13.41
C LYS A 45 -19.34 -2.99 12.48
N GLU A 46 -19.05 -1.88 11.82
CA GLU A 46 -17.85 -1.74 10.98
C GLU A 46 -16.56 -1.71 11.82
N ALA A 47 -15.39 -1.88 11.22
CA ALA A 47 -14.13 -1.75 11.97
C ALA A 47 -13.93 -0.31 12.49
N LEU A 48 -13.22 -0.18 13.62
CA LEU A 48 -12.71 1.12 14.08
C LEU A 48 -11.36 1.37 13.45
N LEU A 49 -11.09 2.61 13.07
CA LEU A 49 -9.72 3.03 12.79
C LEU A 49 -8.94 3.17 14.11
N GLY A 50 -7.81 2.47 14.25
CA GLY A 50 -6.85 2.68 15.33
C GLY A 50 -5.90 3.83 15.01
N LEU A 51 -6.07 4.99 15.66
CA LEU A 51 -5.26 6.18 15.38
C LEU A 51 -3.79 5.97 15.76
N ALA A 52 -3.51 5.48 16.99
CA ALA A 52 -2.13 5.28 17.45
C ALA A 52 -1.41 4.21 16.62
N GLU A 53 -2.07 3.10 16.31
CA GLU A 53 -1.48 2.02 15.51
C GLU A 53 -1.16 2.51 14.09
N SER A 54 -2.06 3.30 13.49
CA SER A 54 -1.83 3.88 12.18
C SER A 54 -0.71 4.94 12.18
N LYS A 55 -0.56 5.73 13.26
CA LYS A 55 0.57 6.66 13.46
C LYS A 55 1.87 5.90 13.39
N GLN A 56 1.99 4.90 14.26
CA GLN A 56 3.22 4.16 14.44
C GLN A 56 3.61 3.35 13.20
N ALA A 57 2.63 2.80 12.48
CA ALA A 57 2.85 2.13 11.20
C ALA A 57 3.53 3.05 10.18
N LEU A 58 3.03 4.28 10.04
CA LEU A 58 3.59 5.29 9.12
C LEU A 58 4.97 5.76 9.54
N GLU A 59 5.13 6.07 10.83
CA GLU A 59 6.41 6.50 11.41
C GLU A 59 7.51 5.43 11.25
N THR A 60 7.12 4.16 11.08
CA THR A 60 8.07 3.07 10.79
C THR A 60 8.33 2.90 9.30
N ILE A 61 7.28 2.88 8.47
CA ILE A 61 7.40 2.52 7.04
C ILE A 61 7.93 3.66 6.19
N THR A 62 7.49 4.90 6.41
CA THR A 62 7.91 6.05 5.61
C THR A 62 9.43 6.23 5.62
N PRO A 63 10.12 6.32 6.78
CA PRO A 63 11.57 6.46 6.78
C PRO A 63 12.28 5.22 6.23
N ALA A 64 11.74 4.01 6.41
CA ALA A 64 12.32 2.78 5.86
C ALA A 64 12.31 2.79 4.32
N ILE A 65 11.18 3.16 3.70
CA ILE A 65 11.07 3.31 2.23
C ILE A 65 12.07 4.35 1.73
N CYS A 66 12.13 5.51 2.39
CA CYS A 66 13.02 6.59 1.98
C CYS A 66 14.50 6.20 2.12
N SER A 67 14.87 5.49 3.19
CA SER A 67 16.23 4.99 3.39
C SER A 67 16.61 3.97 2.32
N ALA A 68 15.69 3.07 1.96
CA ALA A 68 15.92 2.08 0.89
C ALA A 68 16.05 2.73 -0.49
N LEU A 69 15.25 3.75 -0.81
CA LEU A 69 15.38 4.50 -2.07
C LEU A 69 16.70 5.29 -2.13
N LYS A 70 17.12 5.91 -1.02
CA LYS A 70 18.44 6.57 -0.92
C LYS A 70 19.58 5.56 -1.12
N ALA A 71 19.48 4.37 -0.53
CA ALA A 71 20.47 3.30 -0.70
C ALA A 71 20.56 2.81 -2.16
N LYS A 72 19.47 2.93 -2.94
CA LYS A 72 19.43 2.68 -4.38
C LYS A 72 19.90 3.86 -5.24
N GLY A 73 20.36 4.95 -4.62
CA GLY A 73 20.98 6.10 -5.29
C GLY A 73 20.03 7.23 -5.69
N TYR A 74 18.72 7.13 -5.37
CA TYR A 74 17.74 8.16 -5.73
C TYR A 74 17.88 9.44 -4.91
N ASP A 75 17.56 10.58 -5.53
CA ASP A 75 17.48 11.87 -4.83
C ASP A 75 16.09 12.02 -4.19
N VAL A 76 15.98 11.68 -2.91
CA VAL A 76 14.71 11.78 -2.17
C VAL A 76 14.55 13.20 -1.65
N VAL A 77 13.78 14.02 -2.37
CA VAL A 77 13.61 15.46 -2.11
C VAL A 77 12.61 15.76 -1.00
N LEU A 78 11.65 14.86 -0.80
CA LEU A 78 10.67 14.93 0.28
C LEU A 78 10.27 13.52 0.70
N CYS A 79 10.12 13.32 2.00
CA CYS A 79 9.75 12.03 2.58
C CYS A 79 8.84 12.30 3.77
N GLU A 80 7.53 12.27 3.55
CA GLU A 80 6.57 12.66 4.56
C GLU A 80 5.41 11.67 4.63
N PRO A 81 4.97 11.27 5.82
CA PRO A 81 3.67 10.64 5.96
C PRO A 81 2.59 11.66 5.58
N ALA A 82 1.75 11.32 4.61
CA ALA A 82 0.72 12.22 4.10
C ALA A 82 -0.53 12.28 5.00
N GLY A 83 -0.70 11.31 5.89
CA GLY A 83 -1.79 11.33 6.85
C GLY A 83 -2.18 9.95 7.33
N ILE A 84 -2.99 9.96 8.37
CA ILE A 84 -3.64 8.78 8.95
C ILE A 84 -5.12 8.90 8.68
N ALA A 85 -5.70 7.77 8.30
CA ALA A 85 -7.06 7.69 7.82
C ALA A 85 -7.24 8.38 6.48
N TYR A 86 -6.94 7.64 5.43
CA TYR A 86 -7.96 7.58 4.40
C TYR A 86 -8.99 6.58 4.90
N TYR A 87 -10.13 7.13 5.32
CA TYR A 87 -11.29 6.34 5.64
C TYR A 87 -11.59 5.38 4.48
N ASN A 88 -12.03 4.16 4.79
CA ASN A 88 -12.55 3.30 3.74
C ASN A 88 -13.86 3.92 3.25
N PRO A 89 -13.96 4.46 2.02
CA PRO A 89 -15.19 5.08 1.55
C PRO A 89 -16.39 4.12 1.53
N SER A 90 -16.15 2.81 1.69
CA SER A 90 -17.19 1.79 1.83
C SER A 90 -17.81 1.70 3.23
N TYR A 91 -17.12 2.19 4.26
CA TYR A 91 -17.65 2.21 5.62
C TYR A 91 -18.72 3.33 5.70
N LYS A 92 -19.71 3.17 6.56
CA LYS A 92 -20.76 4.16 6.86
C LYS A 92 -20.54 4.86 8.20
N GLU A 93 -19.95 4.17 9.16
CA GLU A 93 -19.90 4.62 10.55
C GLU A 93 -18.70 5.50 10.89
N ASN A 94 -17.61 5.51 10.12
CA ASN A 94 -16.52 6.48 10.29
C ASN A 94 -15.87 6.55 11.68
N TRP A 95 -15.92 5.49 12.48
CA TRP A 95 -15.41 5.54 13.85
C TRP A 95 -13.89 5.42 13.93
N VAL A 96 -13.32 6.22 14.83
CA VAL A 96 -11.91 6.22 15.20
C VAL A 96 -11.78 5.98 16.69
N VAL A 97 -10.74 5.25 17.09
CA VAL A 97 -10.33 5.07 18.47
C VAL A 97 -8.87 5.48 18.64
N GLU A 98 -8.57 6.20 19.71
CA GLU A 98 -7.20 6.63 20.03
C GLU A 98 -6.22 5.44 20.19
N ARG A 99 -6.65 4.42 20.93
CA ARG A 99 -5.90 3.19 21.25
C ARG A 99 -6.86 2.08 21.67
N GLU A 100 -6.47 0.82 21.50
CA GLU A 100 -7.27 -0.31 21.97
C GLU A 100 -7.66 -0.19 23.45
N GLY A 101 -8.94 -0.40 23.77
CA GLY A 101 -9.39 -0.70 25.14
C GLY A 101 -9.36 0.45 26.15
N GLY A 102 -9.15 1.71 25.74
CA GLY A 102 -9.13 2.82 26.70
C GLY A 102 -8.77 4.19 26.14
N GLY A 103 -9.24 4.52 24.93
CA GLY A 103 -9.08 5.83 24.30
C GLY A 103 -10.42 6.49 24.00
N ARG A 104 -10.39 7.78 23.64
CA ARG A 104 -11.59 8.45 23.13
C ARG A 104 -12.00 7.81 21.80
N GLU A 105 -13.30 7.55 21.65
CA GLU A 105 -13.91 7.23 20.36
C GLU A 105 -14.58 8.47 19.79
N TRP A 106 -14.43 8.69 18.48
CA TRP A 106 -15.15 9.74 17.77
C TRP A 106 -15.43 9.33 16.34
N GLN A 107 -16.42 9.98 15.74
CA GLN A 107 -16.80 9.76 14.36
C GLN A 107 -16.14 10.83 13.48
N LEU A 108 -15.48 10.41 12.41
CA LEU A 108 -14.96 11.31 11.38
C LEU A 108 -16.11 11.84 10.51
N LYS A 109 -15.96 13.08 10.06
CA LYS A 109 -16.79 13.60 8.98
C LYS A 109 -16.31 13.03 7.66
N ASP A 110 -17.20 13.05 6.66
CA ASP A 110 -16.89 12.54 5.33
C ASP A 110 -15.63 13.22 4.76
N LYS A 111 -14.71 12.41 4.22
CA LYS A 111 -13.42 12.81 3.63
C LYS A 111 -12.44 13.57 4.56
N GLU A 112 -12.71 13.65 5.86
CA GLU A 112 -11.79 14.24 6.83
C GLU A 112 -10.76 13.20 7.29
N PRO A 113 -9.44 13.46 7.18
CA PRO A 113 -8.44 12.56 7.73
C PRO A 113 -8.48 12.60 9.26
N ALA A 114 -8.17 11.48 9.91
CA ALA A 114 -8.05 11.45 11.36
C ALA A 114 -6.84 12.26 11.85
N TYR A 115 -5.80 12.35 11.02
CA TYR A 115 -4.63 13.16 11.31
C TYR A 115 -3.89 13.55 10.04
N LEU A 116 -3.50 14.83 9.98
CA LEU A 116 -2.54 15.35 9.00
C LEU A 116 -1.21 15.62 9.68
N TYR A 117 -0.11 15.21 9.03
CA TYR A 117 1.22 15.52 9.52
C TYR A 117 1.59 16.99 9.29
N PRO A 118 2.47 17.56 10.14
CA PRO A 118 2.76 19.00 10.13
C PRO A 118 3.25 19.56 8.78
N ALA A 119 3.99 18.77 8.00
CA ALA A 119 4.48 19.18 6.69
C ALA A 119 3.33 19.54 5.73
N LEU A 120 2.24 18.76 5.76
CA LEU A 120 1.08 18.98 4.90
C LEU A 120 0.09 20.00 5.45
N GLN A 121 0.11 20.28 6.75
CA GLN A 121 -0.71 21.36 7.32
C GLN A 121 -0.30 22.74 6.81
N LYS A 122 0.95 22.90 6.37
CA LYS A 122 1.48 24.16 5.86
C LYS A 122 1.11 24.45 4.40
N ASP A 123 0.72 23.42 3.64
CA ASP A 123 0.33 23.54 2.24
C ASP A 123 -1.04 22.87 2.00
N PRO A 124 -2.14 23.64 2.08
CA PRO A 124 -3.48 23.12 1.88
C PRO A 124 -3.71 22.53 0.49
N GLN A 125 -3.03 23.05 -0.55
CA GLN A 125 -3.18 22.55 -1.92
C GLN A 125 -2.51 21.19 -2.06
N LEU A 126 -1.27 21.05 -1.58
CA LEU A 126 -0.57 19.76 -1.56
C LEU A 126 -1.32 18.73 -0.72
N SER A 127 -1.81 19.13 0.46
CA SER A 127 -2.64 18.27 1.32
C SER A 127 -3.87 17.78 0.57
N GLN A 128 -4.59 18.65 -0.13
CA GLN A 128 -5.78 18.24 -0.87
C GLN A 128 -5.45 17.31 -2.05
N ALA A 129 -4.39 17.61 -2.81
CA ALA A 129 -3.95 16.77 -3.93
C ALA A 129 -3.57 15.36 -3.47
N LEU A 130 -2.78 15.25 -2.40
CA LEU A 130 -2.41 13.95 -1.82
C LEU A 130 -3.63 13.20 -1.27
N ARG A 131 -4.64 13.92 -0.74
CA ARG A 131 -5.89 13.29 -0.32
C ARG A 131 -6.66 12.67 -1.49
N ASN A 132 -6.85 13.42 -2.58
CA ASN A 132 -7.52 12.91 -3.77
C ASN A 132 -6.80 11.67 -4.33
N ILE A 133 -5.47 11.75 -4.41
CA ILE A 133 -4.60 10.67 -4.88
C ILE A 133 -4.75 9.40 -4.02
N HIS A 134 -4.67 9.53 -2.70
CA HIS A 134 -4.78 8.37 -1.80
C HIS A 134 -6.20 7.82 -1.68
N GLU A 135 -7.24 8.65 -1.74
CA GLU A 135 -8.64 8.19 -1.80
C GLU A 135 -8.87 7.33 -3.06
N LYS A 136 -8.34 7.77 -4.21
CA LYS A 136 -8.38 6.99 -5.46
C LYS A 136 -7.61 5.68 -5.34
N MET A 137 -6.42 5.72 -4.73
CA MET A 137 -5.63 4.52 -4.46
C MET A 137 -6.40 3.52 -3.57
N GLU A 138 -7.10 3.99 -2.54
CA GLU A 138 -7.96 3.15 -1.68
C GLU A 138 -9.13 2.55 -2.45
N LEU A 139 -9.82 3.33 -3.29
CA LEU A 139 -10.96 2.87 -4.10
C LEU A 139 -10.56 1.83 -5.13
N ASP A 140 -9.44 2.04 -5.83
CA ASP A 140 -8.98 1.14 -6.89
C ASP A 140 -8.52 -0.20 -6.31
N LEU A 141 -7.79 -0.17 -5.18
CA LEU A 141 -7.31 -1.37 -4.50
C LEU A 141 -8.44 -2.14 -3.79
N SER A 142 -9.39 -1.45 -3.14
CA SER A 142 -10.50 -2.09 -2.43
C SER A 142 -11.50 -2.80 -3.34
N LYS A 143 -11.70 -2.34 -4.57
CA LYS A 143 -12.60 -2.97 -5.55
C LYS A 143 -12.06 -4.27 -6.15
N ARG A 144 -10.87 -4.74 -5.73
CA ARG A 144 -10.11 -5.78 -6.44
C ARG A 144 -10.00 -5.47 -7.95
N GLN A 145 -10.09 -4.20 -8.32
CA GLN A 145 -9.66 -3.73 -9.62
C GLN A 145 -8.15 -3.54 -9.53
N TRP A 146 -7.46 -4.67 -9.34
CA TRP A 146 -5.98 -4.78 -9.43
C TRP A 146 -5.45 -4.24 -10.77
N ALA A 147 -6.35 -3.94 -11.71
CA ALA A 147 -6.10 -3.16 -12.89
C ALA A 147 -6.14 -1.64 -12.59
N ARG A 148 -4.97 -1.14 -12.23
CA ARG A 148 -4.48 0.22 -12.55
C ARG A 148 -4.94 1.35 -11.63
N PHE A 149 -4.16 1.59 -10.57
CA PHE A 149 -4.07 2.95 -10.03
C PHE A 149 -3.58 3.88 -11.15
N VAL A 150 -4.33 4.97 -11.38
CA VAL A 150 -3.97 6.02 -12.33
C VAL A 150 -4.27 7.36 -11.66
N PRO A 151 -3.25 8.06 -11.14
CA PRO A 151 -3.44 9.34 -10.50
C PRO A 151 -3.91 10.40 -11.51
N GLU A 152 -4.64 11.40 -11.03
CA GLU A 152 -5.10 12.50 -11.87
C GLU A 152 -3.97 13.49 -12.12
N LYS A 153 -3.86 13.98 -13.36
CA LYS A 153 -2.75 14.84 -13.77
C LYS A 153 -2.72 16.16 -12.99
N ASP A 154 -3.89 16.72 -12.68
CA ASP A 154 -4.00 18.00 -11.98
C ASP A 154 -3.42 17.89 -10.55
N ASP A 155 -3.74 16.83 -9.82
CA ASP A 155 -3.18 16.57 -8.48
C ASP A 155 -1.66 16.34 -8.55
N LEU A 156 -1.16 15.62 -9.57
CA LEU A 156 0.27 15.40 -9.77
C LEU A 156 1.02 16.70 -10.06
N GLN A 157 0.44 17.64 -10.80
CA GLN A 157 1.04 18.95 -11.04
C GLN A 157 1.20 19.76 -9.75
N VAL A 158 0.24 19.68 -8.84
CA VAL A 158 0.34 20.31 -7.51
C VAL A 158 1.51 19.70 -6.74
N VAL A 159 1.64 18.37 -6.72
CA VAL A 159 2.77 17.69 -6.06
C VAL A 159 4.11 18.11 -6.70
N MET A 160 4.19 18.12 -8.03
CA MET A 160 5.39 18.53 -8.76
C MET A 160 5.83 19.94 -8.38
N LYS A 161 4.88 20.88 -8.35
CA LYS A 161 5.14 22.28 -8.01
C LYS A 161 5.59 22.44 -6.56
N ALA A 162 4.99 21.71 -5.62
CA ALA A 162 5.30 21.83 -4.20
C ALA A 162 6.64 21.16 -3.82
N THR A 163 7.02 20.08 -4.50
CA THR A 163 8.17 19.25 -4.12
C THR A 163 9.40 19.41 -5.02
N GLY A 164 9.20 19.85 -6.28
CA GLY A 164 10.26 19.87 -7.29
C GLY A 164 10.73 18.46 -7.73
N ALA A 165 10.01 17.41 -7.37
CA ALA A 165 10.28 16.04 -7.78
C ALA A 165 9.84 15.78 -9.24
N ASP A 166 10.45 14.77 -9.87
CA ASP A 166 9.97 14.22 -11.16
C ASP A 166 9.10 12.97 -10.98
N THR A 167 9.21 12.32 -9.82
CA THR A 167 8.53 11.07 -9.49
C THR A 167 7.93 11.17 -8.10
N ILE A 168 6.71 10.66 -7.95
CA ILE A 168 6.07 10.47 -6.65
C ILE A 168 5.98 8.98 -6.36
N CYS A 169 6.45 8.54 -5.20
CA CYS A 169 6.24 7.19 -4.68
C CYS A 169 5.23 7.25 -3.52
N LEU A 170 4.05 6.69 -3.77
CA LEU A 170 2.91 6.62 -2.87
C LEU A 170 2.88 5.27 -2.19
N SER A 171 3.01 5.28 -0.87
CA SER A 171 2.85 4.12 -0.01
C SER A 171 1.45 4.14 0.62
N ARG A 172 0.83 2.96 0.68
CA ARG A 172 -0.40 2.68 1.43
C ARG A 172 -0.13 1.50 2.34
N ILE A 173 -0.31 1.71 3.63
CA ILE A 173 -0.27 0.65 4.64
C ILE A 173 -1.70 0.40 5.10
N HIS A 174 -2.15 -0.84 4.98
CA HIS A 174 -3.44 -1.28 5.50
C HIS A 174 -3.23 -2.49 6.40
N GLY A 175 -3.65 -2.39 7.65
CA GLY A 175 -3.52 -3.48 8.60
C GLY A 175 -4.84 -3.84 9.25
N GLY A 176 -4.95 -5.07 9.72
CA GLY A 176 -5.96 -5.49 10.68
C GLY A 176 -5.28 -5.93 11.97
N LYS A 177 -5.68 -5.33 13.09
CA LYS A 177 -5.20 -5.71 14.42
C LYS A 177 -6.33 -6.31 15.24
N PHE A 178 -6.07 -7.46 15.84
CA PHE A 178 -7.04 -8.17 16.66
C PHE A 178 -6.66 -8.11 18.14
N SER A 179 -7.67 -7.89 18.98
CA SER A 179 -7.48 -7.86 20.43
C SER A 179 -6.93 -9.18 20.96
N THR A 180 -6.17 -9.11 22.05
CA THR A 180 -5.65 -10.29 22.75
C THR A 180 -6.79 -11.24 23.14
N ALA A 181 -7.91 -10.70 23.62
CA ALA A 181 -9.10 -11.48 23.94
C ALA A 181 -9.68 -12.22 22.74
N ARG A 182 -9.69 -11.59 21.54
CA ARG A 182 -10.15 -12.26 20.31
C ARG A 182 -9.20 -13.33 19.82
N LYS A 183 -7.89 -13.08 19.88
CA LYS A 183 -6.89 -14.09 19.53
C LYS A 183 -7.00 -15.30 20.46
N ALA A 184 -7.14 -15.06 21.77
CA ALA A 184 -7.35 -16.11 22.76
C ALA A 184 -8.68 -16.87 22.55
N GLY A 185 -9.78 -16.17 22.28
CA GLY A 185 -11.08 -16.78 21.98
C GLY A 185 -11.06 -17.61 20.68
N ALA A 186 -10.38 -17.15 19.64
CA ALA A 186 -10.19 -17.90 18.39
C ALA A 186 -9.34 -19.14 18.60
N LEU A 187 -8.28 -19.05 19.40
CA LEU A 187 -7.45 -20.20 19.79
C LEU A 187 -8.27 -21.23 20.57
N ALA A 188 -9.01 -20.81 21.59
CA ALA A 188 -9.85 -21.70 22.39
C ALA A 188 -10.92 -22.41 21.52
N THR A 189 -11.57 -21.67 20.62
CA THR A 189 -12.52 -22.23 19.65
C THR A 189 -11.83 -23.22 18.71
N THR A 190 -10.63 -22.90 18.23
CA THR A 190 -9.87 -23.78 17.34
C THR A 190 -9.48 -25.08 18.02
N VAL A 191 -9.03 -25.02 19.28
CA VAL A 191 -8.72 -26.20 20.08
C VAL A 191 -9.97 -27.06 20.28
N ALA A 192 -11.12 -26.45 20.61
CA ALA A 192 -12.38 -27.18 20.78
C ALA A 192 -12.87 -27.83 19.49
N LEU A 193 -12.76 -27.14 18.35
CA LEU A 193 -13.13 -27.69 17.03
C LEU A 193 -12.17 -28.79 16.57
N ALA A 194 -10.88 -28.65 16.86
CA ALA A 194 -9.88 -29.67 16.54
C ALA A 194 -10.17 -31.00 17.28
N MET A 195 -10.70 -30.94 18.51
CA MET A 195 -11.13 -32.14 19.25
C MET A 195 -12.26 -32.91 18.57
N VAL A 196 -13.04 -32.26 17.70
CA VAL A 196 -14.09 -32.90 16.89
C VAL A 196 -13.71 -33.03 15.40
N GLY A 197 -12.42 -32.89 15.08
CA GLY A 197 -11.90 -33.07 13.73
C GLY A 197 -12.18 -31.90 12.76
N VAL A 198 -12.54 -30.72 13.27
CA VAL A 198 -12.89 -29.54 12.47
C VAL A 198 -11.79 -28.48 12.61
N SER A 199 -11.36 -27.90 11.48
CA SER A 199 -10.44 -26.75 11.49
C SER A 199 -11.11 -25.51 12.07
N GLY A 200 -10.43 -24.85 13.01
CA GLY A 200 -10.93 -23.63 13.64
C GLY A 200 -10.60 -22.33 12.89
N PRO A 201 -11.15 -21.20 13.39
CA PRO A 201 -10.90 -19.88 12.80
C PRO A 201 -9.46 -19.40 13.08
N LEU A 202 -8.72 -19.08 12.01
CA LEU A 202 -7.43 -18.39 12.14
C LEU A 202 -7.67 -16.89 12.27
N VAL A 203 -7.34 -16.33 13.44
CA VAL A 203 -7.35 -14.89 13.68
C VAL A 203 -5.92 -14.44 13.92
N SER A 204 -5.28 -13.91 12.88
CA SER A 204 -3.95 -13.32 12.95
C SER A 204 -4.01 -11.86 12.52
N ASP A 205 -3.16 -11.04 13.13
CA ASP A 205 -2.90 -9.71 12.58
C ASP A 205 -2.35 -9.85 11.16
N TRP A 206 -2.60 -8.83 10.36
CA TRP A 206 -2.12 -8.78 9.00
C TRP A 206 -1.81 -7.35 8.61
N THR A 207 -0.89 -7.23 7.67
CA THR A 207 -0.48 -5.95 7.09
C THR A 207 -0.31 -6.09 5.60
N GLU A 208 -0.85 -5.15 4.86
CA GLU A 208 -0.64 -4.93 3.45
C GLU A 208 0.17 -3.66 3.25
N LEU A 209 1.24 -3.75 2.47
CA LEU A 209 1.93 -2.60 1.91
C LEU A 209 1.67 -2.57 0.41
N SER A 210 1.11 -1.46 -0.07
CA SER A 210 1.07 -1.12 -1.48
C SER A 210 1.99 0.06 -1.73
N LEU A 211 2.91 -0.05 -2.69
CA LEU A 211 3.80 1.03 -3.09
C LEU A 211 3.66 1.26 -4.59
N SER A 212 3.43 2.51 -4.99
CA SER A 212 3.23 2.90 -6.38
C SER A 212 4.06 4.14 -6.69
N CYS A 213 4.95 4.06 -7.66
CA CYS A 213 5.74 5.18 -8.14
C CYS A 213 5.19 5.64 -9.51
N ALA A 214 4.90 6.92 -9.64
CA ALA A 214 4.37 7.54 -10.84
C ALA A 214 5.20 8.75 -11.26
N SER A 215 5.33 8.95 -12.57
CA SER A 215 5.92 10.16 -13.14
C SER A 215 4.99 11.35 -12.89
N LEU A 216 5.52 12.39 -12.27
CA LEU A 216 4.81 13.65 -12.08
C LEU A 216 4.66 14.43 -13.39
N VAL A 217 5.53 14.15 -14.38
CA VAL A 217 5.52 14.80 -15.69
C VAL A 217 4.48 14.16 -16.61
N THR A 218 4.46 12.82 -16.71
CA THR A 218 3.61 12.11 -17.67
C THR A 218 2.31 11.58 -17.06
N GLY A 219 2.27 11.45 -15.72
CA GLY A 219 1.19 10.77 -14.99
C GLY A 219 1.23 9.25 -15.12
N GLU A 220 2.26 8.70 -15.77
CA GLU A 220 2.40 7.26 -15.95
C GLU A 220 2.88 6.59 -14.66
N VAL A 221 2.21 5.51 -14.24
CA VAL A 221 2.69 4.66 -13.15
C VAL A 221 3.88 3.86 -13.65
N LEU A 222 5.06 4.18 -13.12
CA LEU A 222 6.34 3.61 -13.49
C LEU A 222 6.57 2.25 -12.83
N TRP A 223 6.10 2.10 -11.59
CA TRP A 223 6.27 0.87 -10.83
C TRP A 223 5.17 0.76 -9.80
N GLN A 224 4.61 -0.44 -9.63
CA GLN A 224 3.61 -0.70 -8.59
C GLN A 224 3.83 -2.09 -8.01
N TYR A 225 3.64 -2.19 -6.69
CA TYR A 225 3.70 -3.41 -5.90
C TYR A 225 2.62 -3.38 -4.82
N ALA A 226 2.04 -4.54 -4.52
CA ALA A 226 1.19 -4.72 -3.36
C ALA A 226 1.39 -6.12 -2.79
N ARG A 227 1.51 -6.22 -1.46
CA ARG A 227 1.61 -7.51 -0.79
C ARG A 227 1.00 -7.46 0.61
N THR A 228 0.23 -8.49 0.93
CA THR A 228 -0.27 -8.78 2.27
C THR A 228 0.60 -9.84 2.93
N VAL A 229 0.94 -9.64 4.20
CA VAL A 229 1.65 -10.61 5.05
C VAL A 229 1.01 -10.67 6.44
N SER A 230 1.18 -11.80 7.13
CA SER A 230 0.69 -11.99 8.51
C SER A 230 1.71 -11.48 9.53
N VAL A 231 1.77 -10.16 9.71
CA VAL A 231 2.61 -9.48 10.72
C VAL A 231 1.82 -8.39 11.44
N ASP A 232 2.29 -7.97 12.61
CA ASP A 232 1.70 -6.85 13.36
C ASP A 232 1.82 -5.55 12.53
N PRO A 233 0.68 -4.88 12.23
CA PRO A 233 0.68 -3.66 11.43
C PRO A 233 1.32 -2.45 12.11
N VAL A 234 1.65 -2.54 13.40
CA VAL A 234 2.31 -1.46 14.15
C VAL A 234 3.84 -1.47 13.94
N VAL A 235 4.44 -2.62 13.63
CA VAL A 235 5.89 -2.76 13.41
C VAL A 235 6.22 -3.51 12.10
N PRO A 236 5.69 -3.10 10.93
CA PRO A 236 5.77 -3.93 9.73
C PRO A 236 7.05 -3.73 8.90
N GLY A 237 7.91 -2.76 9.25
CA GLY A 237 9.01 -2.24 8.43
C GLY A 237 9.87 -3.30 7.74
N ASP A 238 10.59 -4.09 8.52
CA ASP A 238 11.59 -5.04 8.01
C ASP A 238 10.95 -6.22 7.25
N ALA A 239 9.69 -6.53 7.53
CA ALA A 239 8.97 -7.61 6.87
C ALA A 239 8.35 -7.17 5.52
N LEU A 240 8.12 -5.86 5.31
CA LEU A 240 7.39 -5.35 4.15
C LEU A 240 8.26 -4.56 3.18
N VAL A 241 9.14 -3.68 3.66
CA VAL A 241 9.86 -2.73 2.80
C VAL A 241 10.93 -3.42 1.95
N PRO A 242 11.81 -4.28 2.49
CA PRO A 242 12.81 -4.94 1.67
C PRO A 242 12.19 -5.80 0.55
N PRO A 243 11.17 -6.65 0.82
CA PRO A 243 10.51 -7.40 -0.25
C PRO A 243 9.74 -6.53 -1.26
N ALA A 244 9.19 -5.39 -0.84
CA ALA A 244 8.56 -4.45 -1.77
C ALA A 244 9.59 -3.84 -2.73
N LEU A 245 10.77 -3.48 -2.23
CA LEU A 245 11.80 -2.80 -3.02
C LEU A 245 12.86 -3.73 -3.63
N GLU A 246 12.79 -5.03 -3.37
CA GLU A 246 13.71 -6.05 -3.90
C GLU A 246 13.85 -5.93 -5.42
N TYR A 247 12.72 -5.71 -6.11
CA TYR A 247 12.64 -5.63 -7.57
C TYR A 247 12.65 -4.21 -8.12
N PHE A 248 12.66 -3.19 -7.28
CA PHE A 248 12.77 -1.81 -7.74
C PHE A 248 14.23 -1.58 -8.20
N PRO A 249 14.47 -1.06 -9.42
CA PRO A 249 15.83 -0.92 -9.93
C PRO A 249 16.63 0.11 -9.14
N ASP A 250 17.96 0.04 -9.22
CA ASP A 250 18.81 1.14 -8.76
C ASP A 250 18.65 2.35 -9.69
N LYS A 251 19.03 3.54 -9.20
CA LYS A 251 19.04 4.75 -10.03
C LYS A 251 19.88 4.51 -11.29
N ASP A 252 19.38 5.05 -12.40
CA ASP A 252 19.99 4.97 -13.74
C ASP A 252 20.07 3.56 -14.35
N LYS A 253 19.57 2.52 -13.66
CA LYS A 253 19.43 1.17 -14.22
C LYS A 253 17.99 0.88 -14.58
N PRO A 254 17.69 0.29 -15.76
CA PRO A 254 16.34 -0.14 -16.10
C PRO A 254 15.87 -1.27 -15.18
N LEU A 255 14.56 -1.48 -15.12
CA LEU A 255 13.96 -2.65 -14.50
C LEU A 255 14.38 -3.91 -15.27
N ASP A 256 14.72 -4.98 -14.54
CA ASP A 256 15.15 -6.25 -15.13
C ASP A 256 14.06 -6.83 -16.05
N ALA A 257 14.43 -7.08 -17.31
CA ALA A 257 13.54 -7.58 -18.35
C ALA A 257 12.89 -8.92 -18.00
N LYS A 258 13.47 -9.73 -17.10
CA LYS A 258 12.86 -10.99 -16.64
C LYS A 258 11.53 -10.80 -15.91
N TYR A 259 11.25 -9.59 -15.42
CA TYR A 259 9.99 -9.24 -14.77
C TYR A 259 8.94 -8.67 -15.73
N LYS A 260 9.29 -8.51 -17.01
CA LYS A 260 8.33 -8.14 -18.04
C LYS A 260 7.31 -9.27 -18.15
N LYS A 261 6.03 -8.98 -17.87
CA LYS A 261 4.96 -9.94 -18.20
C LYS A 261 5.06 -10.22 -19.70
N GLU A 262 5.46 -11.43 -20.07
CA GLU A 262 5.30 -11.88 -21.44
C GLU A 262 3.82 -11.68 -21.78
N LYS A 263 3.56 -10.90 -22.84
CA LYS A 263 2.21 -10.83 -23.39
C LYS A 263 1.83 -12.27 -23.67
N ARG A 264 0.92 -12.85 -22.87
CA ARG A 264 0.23 -14.07 -23.28
C ARG A 264 -0.25 -13.77 -24.69
N LYS A 265 0.23 -14.52 -25.68
CA LYS A 265 -0.40 -14.53 -26.99
C LYS A 265 -1.82 -14.98 -26.71
N THR A 266 -2.74 -14.02 -26.66
CA THR A 266 -4.15 -14.32 -26.74
C THR A 266 -4.31 -14.96 -28.12
N ASN A 267 -4.38 -16.29 -28.17
CA ASN A 267 -4.89 -16.99 -29.35
C ASN A 267 -6.39 -16.65 -29.44
N GLU A 268 -6.70 -15.41 -29.82
CA GLU A 268 -8.03 -14.99 -30.25
C GLU A 268 -8.47 -15.77 -31.51
N GLN A 269 -7.57 -16.56 -32.11
CA GLN A 269 -7.88 -17.49 -33.20
C GLN A 269 -8.32 -18.89 -32.77
N ASP A 270 -8.16 -19.32 -31.51
CA ASP A 270 -8.60 -20.66 -31.07
C ASP A 270 -10.04 -20.69 -30.53
N ILE A 271 -10.57 -19.56 -30.05
CA ILE A 271 -11.97 -19.47 -29.59
C ILE A 271 -12.94 -19.39 -30.78
N ALA A 272 -12.47 -19.01 -31.96
CA ALA A 272 -13.26 -18.97 -33.19
C ALA A 272 -13.43 -20.34 -33.89
N LYS A 273 -12.75 -21.40 -33.41
CA LYS A 273 -12.89 -22.77 -33.97
C LYS A 273 -13.76 -23.70 -33.12
N GLN A 274 -14.36 -23.21 -32.04
CA GLN A 274 -15.28 -23.98 -31.19
C GLN A 274 -16.68 -23.34 -31.07
N ARG A 275 -17.06 -22.50 -32.03
CA ARG A 275 -18.47 -22.07 -32.21
C ARG A 275 -18.98 -22.57 -33.54
#